data_AF-A0A4U7DLL9-F1
#
_entry.id   AF-A0A4U7DLL9-F1
#
_cell.length_a   1.000
_cell.length_b   1.000
_cell.length_c   1.000
_cell.angle_alpha   90.00
_cell.angle_beta   90.00
_cell.angle_gamma   90.00
#
_symmetry.space_group_name_H-M   'P 1'
#
loop_
_entity.id
_entity.type
_entity.pdbx_description
1 polymer ?
#
loop_
_entity_poly.entity_id
_entity_poly.type
_entity_poly.pdbx_seq_one_letter_code
_entity_poly.pdbx_strand_id
1 'polypeptide(L)'
;MTQPQPGEQLVGAYLRVVEECDLVTYNQRSAERGDQTELDVLGVKSTPEGQRILACEVVTHLDGQLYSGTPSTDEWTAYGNASYQYSLERISEKFERVVDYLDVVFDDLSLAELQLWSPYVSEGHQTEGLAAVVERAEARHEPSVRLVINDDYTERIEALRDAAAASSKDYGETGFRFLQILEGMR
;
A
#
# COMPACT_ATOMS: atom_id res chain seq x y z
N MET A 1 8.76 15.52 11.29
CA MET A 1 8.49 14.37 10.40
C MET A 1 7.89 13.29 11.26
N THR A 2 6.73 12.77 10.88
CA THR A 2 6.14 11.59 11.49
C THR A 2 7.03 10.39 11.15
N GLN A 3 7.32 9.54 12.12
CA GLN A 3 8.07 8.31 11.90
C GLN A 3 7.17 7.30 11.17
N PRO A 4 7.68 6.52 10.19
CA PRO A 4 6.88 5.50 9.53
C PRO A 4 6.39 4.45 10.51
N GLN A 5 5.13 4.03 10.38
CA GLN A 5 4.54 3.01 11.24
C GLN A 5 5.17 1.63 10.96
N PRO A 6 5.11 0.66 11.90
CA PRO A 6 5.71 -0.66 11.71
C PRO A 6 5.25 -1.37 10.42
N GLY A 7 3.97 -1.23 10.05
CA GLY A 7 3.44 -1.73 8.79
C GLY A 7 4.10 -1.12 7.57
N GLU A 8 4.21 0.19 7.54
CA GLU A 8 4.86 0.95 6.47
C GLU A 8 6.32 0.51 6.33
N GLN A 9 7.03 0.32 7.45
CA GLN A 9 8.43 -0.14 7.44
C GLN A 9 8.60 -1.54 6.85
N LEU A 10 7.63 -2.45 7.03
CA LEU A 10 7.66 -3.77 6.39
C LEU A 10 7.42 -3.66 4.88
N VAL A 11 6.46 -2.83 4.47
CA VAL A 11 6.16 -2.61 3.04
C VAL A 11 7.35 -1.95 2.34
N GLY A 12 7.90 -0.87 2.90
CA GLY A 12 9.07 -0.20 2.31
C GLY A 12 10.32 -1.10 2.28
N ALA A 13 10.52 -1.94 3.29
CA ALA A 13 11.55 -2.98 3.26
C ALA A 13 11.33 -3.99 2.12
N TYR A 14 10.08 -4.43 1.91
CA TYR A 14 9.72 -5.31 0.79
C TYR A 14 10.01 -4.64 -0.55
N LEU A 15 9.59 -3.39 -0.74
CA LEU A 15 9.86 -2.64 -1.97
C LEU A 15 11.37 -2.49 -2.22
N ARG A 16 12.15 -2.22 -1.17
CA ARG A 16 13.61 -2.06 -1.31
C ARG A 16 14.34 -3.36 -1.63
N VAL A 17 14.00 -4.44 -0.92
CA VAL A 17 14.82 -5.66 -0.90
C VAL A 17 14.31 -6.69 -1.90
N VAL A 18 12.98 -6.84 -2.03
CA VAL A 18 12.35 -7.87 -2.86
C VAL A 18 11.97 -7.32 -4.23
N GLU A 19 11.30 -6.15 -4.29
CA GLU A 19 11.03 -5.50 -5.58
C GLU A 19 12.27 -4.78 -6.15
N GLU A 20 13.31 -4.60 -5.33
CA GLU A 20 14.56 -3.90 -5.68
C GLU A 20 14.31 -2.47 -6.19
N CYS A 21 13.40 -1.73 -5.57
CA CYS A 21 13.21 -0.32 -5.85
C CYS A 21 14.49 0.47 -5.53
N ASP A 22 14.90 1.33 -6.47
CA ASP A 22 16.05 2.22 -6.32
C ASP A 22 15.81 3.30 -5.25
N LEU A 23 14.55 3.75 -5.17
CA LEU A 23 14.09 4.72 -4.19
C LEU A 23 12.89 4.16 -3.43
N VAL A 24 12.92 4.30 -2.11
CA VAL A 24 11.77 4.08 -1.23
C VAL A 24 11.62 5.29 -0.33
N THR A 25 10.44 5.90 -0.34
CA THR A 25 10.11 7.04 0.53
C THR A 25 8.83 6.77 1.30
N TYR A 26 8.67 7.44 2.43
CA TYR A 26 7.58 7.22 3.38
C TYR A 26 6.81 8.50 3.63
N ASN A 27 5.53 8.39 4.00
CA ASN A 27 4.68 9.50 4.45
C ASN A 27 4.72 10.68 3.46
N GLN A 28 4.59 10.39 2.17
CA GLN A 28 4.61 11.41 1.13
C GLN A 28 3.38 12.30 1.25
N ARG A 29 3.61 13.61 1.16
CA ARG A 29 2.58 14.63 1.25
C ARG A 29 2.73 15.61 0.11
N SER A 30 1.60 16.09 -0.40
CA SER A 30 1.59 17.16 -1.38
C SER A 30 2.27 18.42 -0.82
N ALA A 31 3.00 19.12 -1.69
CA ALA A 31 3.62 20.40 -1.37
C ALA A 31 2.61 21.56 -1.41
N GLU A 32 1.43 21.34 -1.98
CA GLU A 32 0.41 22.37 -2.14
C GLU A 32 -0.29 22.69 -0.82
N ARG A 33 -0.40 23.99 -0.52
CA ARG A 33 -0.97 24.46 0.75
C ARG A 33 -2.47 24.20 0.78
N GLY A 34 -2.88 23.20 1.56
CA GLY A 34 -4.28 22.82 1.73
C GLY A 34 -4.60 21.44 1.16
N ASP A 35 -3.70 20.89 0.35
CA ASP A 35 -3.75 19.50 -0.07
C ASP A 35 -3.20 18.61 1.07
N GLN A 36 -4.05 17.71 1.56
CA GLN A 36 -3.71 16.75 2.60
C GLN A 36 -3.57 15.33 2.05
N THR A 37 -3.21 15.20 0.78
CA THR A 37 -2.85 13.90 0.22
C THR A 37 -1.69 13.31 1.02
N GLU A 38 -1.88 12.09 1.50
CA GLU A 38 -0.93 11.33 2.29
C GLU A 38 -0.83 9.94 1.65
N LEU A 39 0.36 9.62 1.17
CA LEU A 39 0.74 8.31 0.64
C LEU A 39 1.75 7.68 1.59
N ASP A 40 1.45 6.48 2.08
CA ASP A 40 2.21 5.87 3.16
C ASP A 40 3.62 5.44 2.71
N VAL A 41 3.72 4.73 1.58
CA VAL A 41 4.99 4.27 1.02
C VAL A 41 5.01 4.43 -0.50
N LEU A 42 6.09 4.99 -1.04
CA LEU A 42 6.32 5.10 -2.48
C LEU A 42 7.63 4.41 -2.84
N GLY A 43 7.56 3.43 -3.73
CA GLY A 43 8.71 2.79 -4.37
C GLY A 43 8.86 3.24 -5.82
N VAL A 44 10.09 3.50 -6.26
CA VAL A 44 10.41 3.75 -7.67
C VAL A 44 11.56 2.85 -8.10
N LYS A 45 11.36 2.13 -9.22
CA LYS A 45 12.37 1.28 -9.85
C LYS A 45 12.60 1.74 -11.29
N SER A 46 13.85 2.01 -11.64
CA SER A 46 14.24 2.24 -13.03
C SER A 46 14.26 0.91 -13.79
N THR A 47 13.48 0.83 -14.86
CA THR A 47 13.39 -0.31 -15.76
C THR A 47 13.77 0.12 -17.18
N PRO A 48 14.12 -0.80 -18.10
CA PRO A 48 14.32 -0.46 -19.51
C PRO A 48 13.11 0.21 -20.16
N GLU A 49 11.89 -0.10 -19.70
CA GLU A 49 10.62 0.41 -20.22
C GLU A 49 10.25 1.79 -19.65
N GLY A 50 10.82 2.19 -18.51
CA GLY A 50 10.50 3.44 -17.82
C GLY A 50 10.67 3.35 -16.30
N GLN A 51 10.04 4.27 -15.57
CA GLN A 51 10.00 4.21 -14.12
C GLN A 51 8.77 3.42 -13.67
N ARG A 52 8.99 2.25 -13.05
CA ARG A 52 7.92 1.52 -12.38
C ARG A 52 7.67 2.16 -11.01
N ILE A 53 6.43 2.57 -10.77
CA ILE A 53 6.03 3.32 -9.57
C ILE A 53 5.10 2.45 -8.74
N LEU A 54 5.43 2.23 -7.47
CA LEU A 54 4.65 1.43 -6.54
C LEU A 54 4.15 2.34 -5.42
N ALA A 55 2.88 2.75 -5.49
CA ALA A 55 2.28 3.65 -4.51
C ALA A 55 1.39 2.85 -3.55
N CYS A 56 1.86 2.68 -2.31
CA CYS A 56 1.24 1.80 -1.34
C CYS A 56 0.51 2.58 -0.23
N GLU A 57 -0.77 2.26 -0.07
CA GLU A 57 -1.54 2.52 1.15
C GLU A 57 -1.42 1.30 2.08
N VAL A 58 -1.18 1.54 3.38
CA VAL A 58 -0.84 0.48 4.33
C VAL A 58 -1.78 0.50 5.54
N VAL A 59 -2.59 -0.57 5.67
CA VAL A 59 -3.54 -0.74 6.77
C VAL A 59 -3.22 -2.02 7.55
N THR A 60 -2.61 -1.90 8.72
CA THR A 60 -2.11 -3.06 9.51
C THR A 60 -2.99 -3.48 10.67
N HIS A 61 -4.29 -3.25 10.56
CA HIS A 61 -5.25 -3.73 11.54
C HIS A 61 -5.31 -5.26 11.50
N LEU A 62 -5.32 -5.90 12.68
CA LEU A 62 -5.28 -7.37 12.81
C LEU A 62 -6.65 -8.00 13.06
N ASP A 63 -7.69 -7.18 13.22
CA ASP A 63 -9.07 -7.61 13.47
C ASP A 63 -9.91 -7.74 12.20
N GLY A 64 -9.33 -7.43 11.04
CA GLY A 64 -9.96 -7.56 9.72
C GLY A 64 -10.72 -6.31 9.29
N GLN A 65 -10.75 -5.27 10.14
CA GLN A 65 -11.38 -3.99 9.83
C GLN A 65 -10.34 -3.01 9.29
N LEU A 66 -10.59 -2.41 8.13
CA LEU A 66 -9.65 -1.48 7.50
C LEU A 66 -9.75 -0.07 8.11
N TYR A 67 -10.95 0.52 8.11
CA TYR A 67 -11.21 1.82 8.72
C TYR A 67 -12.46 1.79 9.60
N SER A 68 -12.50 2.67 10.59
CA SER A 68 -13.63 2.86 11.49
C SER A 68 -14.27 4.24 11.28
N GLY A 69 -15.60 4.26 11.15
CA GLY A 69 -16.35 5.48 10.89
C GLY A 69 -17.75 5.21 10.37
N THR A 70 -18.35 6.24 9.79
CA THR A 70 -19.69 6.19 9.20
C THR A 70 -19.58 6.69 7.76
N PRO A 71 -20.10 5.95 6.77
CA PRO A 71 -20.05 6.37 5.37
C PRO A 71 -20.78 7.70 5.23
N SER A 72 -20.21 8.60 4.44
CA SER A 72 -20.83 9.89 4.14
C SER A 72 -21.82 9.80 2.96
N THR A 73 -21.77 8.69 2.22
CA THR A 73 -22.59 8.44 1.04
C THR A 73 -23.26 7.07 1.07
N ASP A 74 -24.29 6.90 0.24
CA ASP A 74 -24.97 5.61 0.05
C ASP A 74 -24.31 4.73 -1.03
N GLU A 75 -23.16 5.14 -1.59
CA GLU A 75 -22.52 4.50 -2.75
C GLU A 75 -22.20 3.03 -2.47
N TRP A 76 -21.72 2.74 -1.26
CA TRP A 76 -21.23 1.41 -0.88
C TRP A 76 -22.29 0.54 -0.20
N THR A 77 -23.56 0.96 -0.16
CA THR A 77 -24.64 0.30 0.61
C THR A 77 -24.86 -1.18 0.28
N ALA A 78 -24.43 -1.64 -0.90
CA ALA A 78 -24.47 -3.04 -1.28
C ALA A 78 -23.46 -3.94 -0.50
N TYR A 79 -22.44 -3.35 0.13
CA TYR A 79 -21.29 -4.08 0.67
C TYR A 79 -21.29 -4.17 2.20
N GLY A 80 -22.25 -4.92 2.73
CA GLY A 80 -22.29 -5.28 4.14
C GLY A 80 -22.63 -4.11 5.07
N ASN A 81 -22.00 -4.08 6.25
CA ASN A 81 -22.35 -3.13 7.31
C ASN A 81 -21.70 -1.73 7.11
N ALA A 82 -22.18 -0.73 7.85
CA ALA A 82 -21.69 0.65 7.75
C ALA A 82 -20.16 0.80 7.89
N SER A 83 -19.50 -0.05 8.68
CA SER A 83 -18.05 0.00 8.83
C SER A 83 -17.31 -0.47 7.56
N TYR A 84 -17.84 -1.48 6.88
CA TYR A 84 -17.28 -1.93 5.61
C TYR A 84 -17.49 -0.87 4.53
N GLN A 85 -18.70 -0.31 4.46
CA GLN A 85 -19.03 0.78 3.57
C GLN A 85 -18.10 1.98 3.76
N TYR A 86 -17.86 2.38 5.02
CA TYR A 86 -16.91 3.44 5.34
C TYR A 86 -15.49 3.10 4.89
N SER A 87 -15.04 1.86 5.08
CA SER A 87 -13.71 1.44 4.63
C SER A 87 -13.56 1.58 3.10
N LEU A 88 -14.56 1.15 2.34
CA LEU A 88 -14.55 1.24 0.88
C LEU A 88 -14.55 2.71 0.40
N GLU A 89 -15.37 3.55 1.03
CA GLU A 89 -15.38 5.00 0.77
C GLU A 89 -13.99 5.61 0.98
N ARG A 90 -13.36 5.33 2.11
CA ARG A 90 -12.03 5.87 2.45
C ARG A 90 -10.93 5.39 1.51
N ILE A 91 -10.96 4.12 1.11
CA ILE A 91 -9.95 3.55 0.21
C ILE A 91 -10.13 4.12 -1.19
N SER A 92 -11.37 4.21 -1.68
CA SER A 92 -11.66 4.84 -2.98
C SER A 92 -11.19 6.30 -3.01
N GLU A 93 -11.49 7.09 -1.97
CA GLU A 93 -11.02 8.47 -1.86
C GLU A 93 -9.49 8.57 -1.79
N LYS A 94 -8.83 7.64 -1.10
CA LYS A 94 -7.37 7.61 -1.00
C LYS A 94 -6.74 7.28 -2.35
N PHE A 95 -7.25 6.30 -3.08
CA PHE A 95 -6.75 5.97 -4.41
C PHE A 95 -6.90 7.16 -5.37
N GLU A 96 -8.06 7.81 -5.40
CA GLU A 96 -8.26 9.02 -6.23
C GLU A 96 -7.21 10.10 -5.92
N ARG A 97 -6.99 10.41 -4.64
CA ARG A 97 -5.97 11.40 -4.23
C ARG A 97 -4.55 10.97 -4.55
N VAL A 98 -4.22 9.69 -4.40
CA VAL A 98 -2.88 9.18 -4.74
C VAL A 98 -2.66 9.30 -6.25
N VAL A 99 -3.65 8.98 -7.08
CA VAL A 99 -3.52 9.19 -8.53
C VAL A 99 -3.30 10.66 -8.86
N ASP A 100 -4.11 11.57 -8.28
CA ASP A 100 -3.94 13.00 -8.50
C ASP A 100 -2.54 13.48 -8.11
N TYR A 101 -1.98 12.96 -7.01
CA TYR A 101 -0.61 13.25 -6.60
C TYR A 101 0.42 12.69 -7.60
N LEU A 102 0.25 11.44 -8.05
CA LEU A 102 1.17 10.82 -9.00
C LEU A 102 1.17 11.56 -10.35
N ASP A 103 0.01 12.00 -10.84
CA ASP A 103 -0.14 12.75 -12.10
C ASP A 103 0.57 14.11 -12.06
N VAL A 104 0.72 14.71 -10.87
CA VAL A 104 1.51 15.94 -10.67
C VAL A 104 3.02 15.66 -10.65
N VAL A 105 3.44 14.49 -10.17
CA VAL A 105 4.85 14.17 -9.91
C VAL A 105 5.52 13.44 -11.07
N PHE A 106 4.78 12.62 -11.81
CA PHE A 106 5.30 11.75 -12.87
C PHE A 106 4.62 12.04 -14.20
N ASP A 107 5.42 12.10 -15.27
CA ASP A 107 4.93 12.40 -16.62
C ASP A 107 4.19 11.22 -17.31
N ASP A 108 4.37 10.00 -16.79
CA ASP A 108 3.82 8.76 -17.34
C ASP A 108 3.42 7.83 -16.19
N LEU A 109 2.15 7.44 -16.16
CA LEU A 109 1.57 6.58 -15.12
C LEU A 109 1.28 5.16 -15.63
N SER A 110 1.66 4.84 -16.86
CA SER A 110 1.39 3.52 -17.48
C SER A 110 2.10 2.36 -16.79
N LEU A 111 3.17 2.66 -16.05
CA LEU A 111 3.92 1.71 -15.21
C LEU A 111 3.69 1.92 -13.71
N ALA A 112 2.69 2.73 -13.33
CA ALA A 112 2.30 2.91 -11.94
C ALA A 112 1.32 1.81 -11.49
N GLU A 113 1.51 1.36 -10.25
CA GLU A 113 0.65 0.40 -9.57
C GLU A 113 0.29 0.97 -8.19
N LEU A 114 -1.00 1.18 -7.95
CA LEU A 114 -1.51 1.47 -6.61
C LEU A 114 -1.64 0.16 -5.86
N GLN A 115 -1.23 0.14 -4.59
CA GLN A 115 -1.32 -1.05 -3.75
C GLN A 115 -2.04 -0.75 -2.45
N LEU A 116 -2.98 -1.60 -2.06
CA LEU A 116 -3.50 -1.65 -0.69
C LEU A 116 -2.87 -2.83 0.04
N TRP A 117 -2.13 -2.56 1.11
CA TRP A 117 -1.50 -3.58 1.94
C TRP A 117 -2.28 -3.78 3.22
N SER A 118 -2.73 -5.01 3.48
CA SER A 118 -3.33 -5.35 4.77
C SER A 118 -3.12 -6.81 5.15
N PRO A 119 -2.64 -7.11 6.37
CA PRO A 119 -2.39 -8.49 6.78
C PRO A 119 -3.66 -9.33 6.86
N TYR A 120 -4.79 -8.70 7.17
CA TYR A 120 -6.07 -9.40 7.30
C TYR A 120 -7.23 -8.50 6.91
N VAL A 121 -8.08 -9.01 6.02
CA VAL A 121 -9.34 -8.41 5.58
C VAL A 121 -10.41 -9.49 5.63
N SER A 122 -11.55 -9.17 6.24
CA SER A 122 -12.67 -10.11 6.34
C SER A 122 -13.19 -10.49 4.95
N GLU A 123 -13.30 -11.78 4.66
CA GLU A 123 -13.81 -12.27 3.38
C GLU A 123 -15.33 -12.04 3.23
N GLY A 124 -15.78 -11.95 1.97
CA GLY A 124 -17.18 -11.70 1.61
C GLY A 124 -17.38 -10.25 1.19
N HIS A 125 -18.35 -9.56 1.80
CA HIS A 125 -18.74 -8.21 1.38
C HIS A 125 -17.59 -7.20 1.33
N GLN A 126 -16.62 -7.29 2.24
CA GLN A 126 -15.50 -6.34 2.26
C GLN A 126 -14.53 -6.62 1.10
N THR A 127 -14.19 -7.88 0.83
CA THR A 127 -13.35 -8.25 -0.34
C THR A 127 -14.06 -8.02 -1.67
N GLU A 128 -15.38 -8.29 -1.75
CA GLU A 128 -16.20 -7.97 -2.93
C GLU A 128 -16.24 -6.46 -3.19
N GLY A 129 -16.41 -5.67 -2.13
CA GLY A 129 -16.39 -4.22 -2.23
C GLY A 129 -15.03 -3.68 -2.65
N LEU A 130 -13.92 -4.25 -2.16
CA LEU A 130 -12.58 -3.87 -2.60
C LEU A 130 -12.35 -4.17 -4.09
N ALA A 131 -12.89 -5.27 -4.60
CA ALA A 131 -12.84 -5.55 -6.04
C ALA A 131 -13.58 -4.46 -6.84
N ALA A 132 -14.73 -3.98 -6.36
CA ALA A 132 -15.43 -2.87 -7.00
C ALA A 132 -14.66 -1.53 -6.90
N VAL A 133 -13.92 -1.29 -5.81
CA VAL A 133 -13.00 -0.13 -5.71
C VAL A 133 -11.89 -0.23 -6.74
N VAL A 134 -11.29 -1.42 -6.93
CA VAL A 134 -10.27 -1.68 -7.96
C VAL A 134 -10.82 -1.38 -9.35
N GLU A 135 -11.97 -1.97 -9.71
CA GLU A 135 -12.61 -1.76 -11.01
C GLU A 135 -12.90 -0.26 -11.26
N ARG A 136 -13.38 0.46 -10.24
CA ARG A 136 -13.63 1.91 -10.34
C ARG A 136 -12.33 2.69 -10.57
N ALA A 137 -11.26 2.36 -9.85
CA ALA A 137 -9.99 3.08 -9.95
C ALA A 137 -9.36 2.86 -11.33
N GLU A 138 -9.27 1.61 -11.81
CA GLU A 138 -8.69 1.27 -13.12
C GLU A 138 -9.55 1.76 -14.29
N ALA A 139 -10.87 1.88 -14.13
CA ALA A 139 -11.73 2.45 -15.17
C ALA A 139 -11.57 3.97 -15.33
N ARG A 140 -11.08 4.67 -14.30
CA ARG A 140 -10.95 6.13 -14.27
C ARG A 140 -9.53 6.61 -14.49
N HIS A 141 -8.54 5.77 -14.19
CA HIS A 141 -7.15 6.16 -14.11
C HIS A 141 -6.26 5.15 -14.83
N GLU A 142 -5.07 5.60 -15.23
CA GLU A 142 -4.08 4.76 -15.91
C GLU A 142 -3.36 3.75 -14.98
N PRO A 143 -3.03 4.07 -13.71
CA PRO A 143 -2.39 3.10 -12.83
C PRO A 143 -3.23 1.84 -12.62
N SER A 144 -2.58 0.70 -12.70
CA SER A 144 -3.16 -0.57 -12.24
C SER A 144 -3.34 -0.57 -10.72
N VAL A 145 -4.25 -1.39 -10.20
CA VAL A 145 -4.49 -1.49 -8.76
C VAL A 145 -4.33 -2.93 -8.28
N ARG A 146 -3.53 -3.11 -7.22
CA ARG A 146 -3.28 -4.41 -6.60
C ARG A 146 -3.67 -4.44 -5.14
N LEU A 147 -4.50 -5.43 -4.77
CA LEU A 147 -4.82 -5.72 -3.39
C LEU A 147 -3.81 -6.72 -2.85
N VAL A 148 -2.92 -6.25 -1.96
CA VAL A 148 -1.96 -7.08 -1.23
C VAL A 148 -2.54 -7.39 0.15
N ILE A 149 -3.48 -8.34 0.16
CA ILE A 149 -4.27 -8.68 1.35
C ILE A 149 -4.21 -10.18 1.66
N ASN A 150 -4.44 -10.55 2.93
CA ASN A 150 -4.56 -11.94 3.37
C ASN A 150 -3.34 -12.80 2.94
N ASP A 151 -3.57 -13.83 2.12
CA ASP A 151 -2.51 -14.74 1.64
C ASP A 151 -1.46 -14.00 0.81
N ASP A 152 -1.88 -13.05 -0.04
CA ASP A 152 -0.98 -12.25 -0.89
C ASP A 152 -0.02 -11.37 -0.04
N TYR A 153 -0.52 -10.86 1.09
CA TYR A 153 0.29 -10.18 2.09
C TYR A 153 1.26 -11.15 2.77
N THR A 154 0.75 -12.31 3.20
CA THR A 154 1.53 -13.34 3.89
C THR A 154 2.71 -13.79 3.04
N GLU A 155 2.47 -14.14 1.78
CA GLU A 155 3.49 -14.59 0.83
C GLU A 155 4.61 -13.55 0.65
N ARG A 156 4.28 -12.26 0.58
CA ARG A 156 5.29 -11.20 0.43
C ARG A 156 6.11 -10.98 1.69
N ILE A 157 5.47 -11.04 2.86
CA ILE A 157 6.20 -10.93 4.12
C ILE A 157 7.09 -12.16 4.33
N GLU A 158 6.66 -13.35 3.92
CA GLU A 158 7.50 -14.55 3.91
C GLU A 158 8.70 -14.39 2.98
N ALA A 159 8.52 -13.90 1.75
CA ALA A 159 9.62 -13.60 0.85
C ALA A 159 10.62 -12.59 1.44
N LEU A 160 10.12 -11.57 2.15
CA LEU A 160 10.97 -10.61 2.86
C LEU A 160 11.74 -11.26 4.02
N ARG A 161 11.10 -12.16 4.77
CA ARG A 161 11.74 -12.92 5.86
C ARG A 161 12.81 -13.86 5.33
N ASP A 162 12.56 -14.56 4.23
CA ASP A 162 13.55 -15.40 3.57
C ASP A 162 14.78 -14.60 3.14
N ALA A 163 14.56 -13.43 2.53
CA ALA A 163 15.64 -12.50 2.18
C ALA A 163 16.41 -12.02 3.42
N ALA A 164 15.73 -11.78 4.53
CA ALA A 164 16.34 -11.36 5.80
C ALA A 164 17.18 -12.48 6.44
N ALA A 165 16.72 -13.73 6.38
CA ALA A 165 17.47 -14.88 6.86
C ALA A 165 18.73 -15.16 6.03
N ALA A 166 18.67 -14.90 4.72
CA ALA A 166 19.77 -15.15 3.78
C ALA A 166 20.82 -14.04 3.69
N SER A 167 20.57 -12.86 4.27
CA SER A 167 21.42 -11.67 4.09
C SER A 167 21.74 -10.98 5.41
N SER A 168 23.01 -10.59 5.58
CA SER A 168 23.46 -9.74 6.69
C SER A 168 23.71 -8.28 6.28
N LYS A 169 23.50 -7.97 4.99
CA LYS A 169 23.70 -6.62 4.45
C LYS A 169 22.66 -5.67 5.06
N ASP A 170 23.11 -4.48 5.43
CA ASP A 170 22.22 -3.40 5.83
C ASP A 170 21.70 -2.67 4.59
N TYR A 171 20.39 -2.64 4.43
CA TYR A 171 19.70 -1.96 3.32
C TYR A 171 19.17 -0.58 3.72
N GLY A 172 19.42 -0.13 4.97
CA GLY A 172 18.91 1.13 5.49
C GLY A 172 17.41 1.10 5.81
N GLU A 173 16.81 -0.10 5.86
CA GLU A 173 15.38 -0.30 6.12
C GLU A 173 15.17 -0.93 7.50
N THR A 174 14.62 -0.17 8.44
CA THR A 174 14.44 -0.59 9.83
C THR A 174 13.59 -1.86 9.96
N GLY A 175 12.50 -1.96 9.18
CA GLY A 175 11.65 -3.15 9.16
C GLY A 175 12.42 -4.42 8.76
N PHE A 176 13.25 -4.33 7.71
CA PHE A 176 14.12 -5.43 7.29
C PHE A 176 15.14 -5.80 8.36
N ARG A 177 15.74 -4.79 9.01
CA ARG A 177 16.74 -5.01 10.06
C ARG A 177 16.17 -5.76 11.26
N PHE A 178 14.92 -5.46 11.64
CA PHE A 178 14.23 -6.24 12.68
C PHE A 178 14.08 -7.71 12.29
N LEU A 179 13.67 -8.00 11.05
CA LEU A 179 13.56 -9.38 10.56
C LEU A 179 14.92 -10.10 10.56
N GLN A 180 16.00 -9.45 10.08
CA GLN A 180 17.35 -10.04 10.12
C GLN A 180 17.79 -10.40 11.54
N ILE A 181 17.44 -9.56 12.53
CA ILE A 181 17.75 -9.85 13.93
C ILE A 181 16.97 -11.09 14.39
N LEU A 182 15.65 -11.12 14.14
CA LEU A 182 14.78 -12.22 14.57
C LEU A 182 15.19 -13.56 13.93
N GLU A 183 15.45 -13.57 12.62
CA GLU A 183 15.88 -14.78 11.89
C GLU A 183 17.31 -15.21 12.26
N GLY A 184 18.13 -14.31 12.82
CA GLY A 184 19.50 -14.59 13.27
C GLY A 184 19.63 -15.09 14.71
N MET A 185 18.55 -15.11 15.50
CA MET A 185 18.57 -15.57 16.89
C MET A 185 18.80 -17.09 16.99
N ARG A 186 19.45 -17.54 18.07
CA ARG A 186 19.79 -18.95 18.35
C ARG A 186 19.32 -19.38 19.72
#